data_AF-A0AA37P0S1-F1
#
_entry.id   AF-A0AA37P0S1-F1
#
_cell.length_a   1.000
_cell.length_b   1.000
_cell.length_c   1.000
_cell.angle_alpha   90.00
_cell.angle_beta   90.00
_cell.angle_gamma   90.00
#
_symmetry.space_group_name_H-M   'P 1'
#
loop_
_entity.id
_entity.type
_entity.pdbx_description
1 polymer ?
#
loop_
_entity_poly.entity_id
_entity_poly.type
_entity_poly.pdbx_seq_one_letter_code
_entity_poly.pdbx_strand_id
1 'polypeptide(L)'
;MNTATVTSLESSTTTSSLRNAHNGSSNPKEAAEPTTSEKQRTTDELRRAVQRKYRHVAAVHHRSRPSTLSHDSNAAPSFIGFRNLMYGVLICVRCHDFRRQDLALGLGLYLLIPCHLFAAYLIELAAAQQARGLRSKSKDGAASPTHDQRARFNSTWMIIAWIHTVNITLALAVTSYVVYFHIHHPLIGTLTELHAIIVWLKTASYAFTNRDLRHAYLHPVKGELAAMPEIYQQCPYPQNITMHNLAYFWWAPTLVYQPAYPRTDKIRWLFVAKRMAEVFGLGVFIWFASAQYAAPVLINSLDKIASLDVPKILERLMKLSTISLVIWLAGFFALFQSFLNALAEVTCFGDRCFYEDWWNSESLGAYWRLWNKPVYQYFKRHVYSPLIGRGWSPRAAQLAVFFASAVLHEVLVGIPTHNIIGVAFAGMFLQLPLIAITTPLEKMQTPTGRMLGNCIFWVSFTILGQPFAALMYFYAWQAKYGSVSRQIAWSSASSS
;
A
#
# COMPACT_ATOMS: atom_id res chain seq x y z
N MET A 1 2.87 56.39 23.14
CA MET A 1 4.17 56.59 23.81
C MET A 1 4.78 55.23 24.08
N ASN A 2 6.11 55.10 23.92
CA ASN A 2 7.05 54.16 24.55
C ASN A 2 6.72 52.63 24.48
N THR A 3 7.50 51.78 23.80
CA THR A 3 8.85 51.23 24.14
C THR A 3 8.94 50.51 25.49
N ALA A 4 9.63 49.37 25.66
CA ALA A 4 10.22 48.37 24.74
C ALA A 4 10.79 47.17 25.57
N THR A 5 11.27 46.10 24.90
CA THR A 5 12.54 45.34 25.23
C THR A 5 12.71 44.67 26.63
N VAL A 6 13.29 43.47 26.83
CA VAL A 6 13.64 42.27 26.00
C VAL A 6 14.16 41.14 26.94
N THR A 7 14.29 39.88 26.49
CA THR A 7 15.03 38.74 27.14
C THR A 7 14.56 38.29 28.55
N SER A 8 14.99 37.14 29.14
CA SER A 8 15.50 35.82 28.67
C SER A 8 15.43 34.82 29.84
N LEU A 9 15.51 33.51 29.57
CA LEU A 9 16.40 32.51 30.23
C LEU A 9 15.92 31.07 29.98
N GLU A 10 16.82 30.11 30.16
CA GLU A 10 16.69 28.72 29.72
C GLU A 10 17.26 27.76 30.78
N SER A 11 16.63 26.59 30.95
CA SER A 11 17.10 25.46 31.79
C SER A 11 17.13 25.71 33.32
N SER A 12 17.30 24.71 34.21
CA SER A 12 17.29 23.24 34.04
C SER A 12 16.84 22.51 35.32
N THR A 13 16.32 21.29 35.14
CA THR A 13 16.46 20.06 35.96
C THR A 13 16.61 20.14 37.49
N THR A 14 15.84 19.30 38.20
CA THR A 14 16.27 18.74 39.51
C THR A 14 15.90 17.26 39.60
N THR A 15 16.81 16.45 40.14
CA THR A 15 16.75 14.98 40.21
C THR A 15 16.96 14.45 41.62
N SER A 16 16.34 13.32 41.96
CA SER A 16 16.60 12.54 43.18
C SER A 16 16.02 11.12 43.07
N SER A 17 16.61 10.06 43.62
CA SER A 17 17.97 9.76 44.10
C SER A 17 18.03 8.22 44.31
N LEU A 18 19.18 7.53 44.33
CA LEU A 18 20.10 7.29 45.47
C LEU A 18 21.32 6.52 44.90
N ARG A 19 22.59 6.90 45.20
CA ARG A 19 23.45 6.43 46.32
C ARG A 19 23.67 4.91 46.37
N ASN A 20 24.87 4.34 46.56
CA ASN A 20 26.22 4.88 46.88
C ASN A 20 27.30 3.82 46.48
N ALA A 21 28.63 3.99 46.59
CA ALA A 21 29.56 5.12 46.32
C ALA A 21 30.98 4.74 46.85
N HIS A 22 32.06 4.86 46.05
CA HIS A 22 33.46 4.82 46.53
C HIS A 22 34.46 5.55 45.61
N ASN A 23 35.60 5.95 46.19
CA ASN A 23 36.62 6.81 45.54
C ASN A 23 37.74 6.03 44.82
N GLY A 24 38.33 6.66 43.80
CA GLY A 24 39.58 6.21 43.16
C GLY A 24 40.07 7.22 42.11
N SER A 25 41.30 7.73 42.26
CA SER A 25 41.90 8.74 41.37
C SER A 25 42.83 8.12 40.33
N SER A 26 42.74 8.52 39.05
CA SER A 26 43.88 8.54 38.11
C SER A 26 43.57 9.25 36.77
N ASN A 27 44.65 9.63 36.07
CA ASN A 27 44.75 10.52 34.90
C ASN A 27 43.90 10.18 33.65
N PRO A 28 43.66 11.16 32.76
CA PRO A 28 43.02 10.94 31.46
C PRO A 28 43.89 10.11 30.50
N LYS A 29 43.23 9.28 29.68
CA LYS A 29 43.80 8.61 28.49
C LYS A 29 42.82 8.62 27.32
N GLU A 30 43.34 8.37 26.13
CA GLU A 30 42.67 8.63 24.85
C GLU A 30 41.31 7.92 24.69
N ALA A 31 40.34 8.66 24.14
CA ALA A 31 39.11 8.07 23.60
C ALA A 31 39.42 7.38 22.27
N ALA A 32 39.81 6.11 22.33
CA ALA A 32 40.10 5.31 21.14
C ALA A 32 38.86 5.16 20.24
N GLU A 33 39.04 5.33 18.92
CA GLU A 33 37.98 4.98 17.97
C GLU A 33 37.69 3.47 18.01
N PRO A 34 36.41 3.05 18.00
CA PRO A 34 36.08 1.63 17.98
C PRO A 34 36.59 0.97 16.69
N THR A 35 37.31 -0.14 16.86
CA THR A 35 38.07 -0.79 15.79
C THR A 35 37.14 -1.33 14.71
N THR A 36 37.68 -1.63 13.51
CA THR A 36 36.88 -2.17 12.39
C THR A 36 36.12 -3.44 12.78
N SER A 37 36.74 -4.32 13.58
CA SER A 37 36.09 -5.55 14.09
C SER A 37 34.92 -5.27 15.05
N GLU A 38 34.96 -4.15 15.76
CA GLU A 38 34.02 -3.76 16.80
C GLU A 38 32.80 -3.03 16.21
N LYS A 39 33.05 -2.13 15.24
CA LYS A 39 32.04 -1.61 14.30
C LYS A 39 31.34 -2.75 13.54
N GLN A 40 32.06 -3.82 13.19
CA GLN A 40 31.49 -4.98 12.50
C GLN A 40 30.70 -5.92 13.44
N ARG A 41 31.19 -6.17 14.67
CA ARG A 41 30.44 -6.89 15.72
C ARG A 41 29.13 -6.19 16.07
N THR A 42 29.16 -4.89 16.37
CA THR A 42 27.95 -4.10 16.67
C THR A 42 26.97 -4.05 15.49
N THR A 43 27.47 -4.02 14.25
CA THR A 43 26.62 -4.14 13.04
C THR A 43 25.96 -5.52 12.93
N ASP A 44 26.68 -6.61 13.22
CA ASP A 44 26.12 -7.96 13.23
C ASP A 44 25.19 -8.20 14.43
N GLU A 45 25.42 -7.58 15.58
CA GLU A 45 24.49 -7.60 16.71
C GLU A 45 23.21 -6.83 16.39
N LEU A 46 23.30 -5.66 15.74
CA LEU A 46 22.16 -4.97 15.15
C LEU A 46 21.42 -5.84 14.13
N ARG A 47 22.14 -6.58 13.27
CA ARG A 47 21.57 -7.50 12.29
C ARG A 47 20.82 -8.66 12.97
N ARG A 48 21.43 -9.27 14.00
CA ARG A 48 20.81 -10.32 14.85
C ARG A 48 19.63 -9.78 15.66
N ALA A 49 19.68 -8.53 16.13
CA ALA A 49 18.58 -7.88 16.84
C ALA A 49 17.40 -7.56 15.90
N VAL A 50 17.67 -7.12 14.68
CA VAL A 50 16.66 -6.94 13.61
C VAL A 50 16.06 -8.29 13.20
N GLN A 51 16.86 -9.35 13.10
CA GLN A 51 16.37 -10.72 12.88
C GLN A 51 15.49 -11.20 14.06
N ARG A 52 15.90 -11.01 15.31
CA ARG A 52 15.08 -11.24 16.52
C ARG A 52 13.77 -10.42 16.55
N LYS A 53 13.71 -9.32 15.81
CA LYS A 53 12.51 -8.46 15.70
C LYS A 53 11.55 -8.91 14.59
N TYR A 54 11.95 -9.83 13.71
CA TYR A 54 11.03 -10.45 12.76
C TYR A 54 10.16 -11.50 13.46
N ARG A 55 8.86 -11.20 13.61
CA ARG A 55 7.86 -12.10 14.18
C ARG A 55 6.75 -12.32 13.15
N HIS A 56 6.69 -13.52 12.58
CA HIS A 56 5.72 -13.89 11.53
C HIS A 56 4.25 -13.73 11.98
N VAL A 57 3.96 -14.01 13.27
CA VAL A 57 2.61 -13.91 13.85
C VAL A 57 2.24 -12.51 14.37
N ALA A 58 3.09 -11.49 14.27
CA ALA A 58 2.81 -10.16 14.83
C ALA A 58 1.53 -9.52 14.23
N ALA A 59 0.69 -8.93 15.09
CA ALA A 59 -0.51 -8.20 14.65
C ALA A 59 -0.13 -6.83 14.09
N VAL A 60 -0.72 -6.48 12.96
CA VAL A 60 -0.66 -5.14 12.36
C VAL A 60 -1.70 -4.26 13.04
N HIS A 61 -2.96 -4.70 13.00
CA HIS A 61 -4.10 -4.02 13.62
C HIS A 61 -4.29 -4.57 15.04
N HIS A 62 -3.85 -3.81 16.03
CA HIS A 62 -3.84 -4.21 17.44
C HIS A 62 -4.43 -3.14 18.39
N ARG A 63 -4.76 -1.95 17.88
CA ARG A 63 -5.40 -0.83 18.59
C ARG A 63 -6.41 -0.15 17.67
N SER A 64 -7.50 0.35 18.24
CA SER A 64 -8.39 1.27 17.54
C SER A 64 -7.67 2.61 17.31
N ARG A 65 -7.84 3.21 16.12
CA ARG A 65 -7.19 4.48 15.74
C ARG A 65 -8.09 5.28 14.79
N PRO A 66 -8.27 6.59 14.97
CA PRO A 66 -8.91 7.47 13.99
C PRO A 66 -8.01 7.66 12.74
N SER A 67 -8.59 8.15 11.65
CA SER A 67 -7.82 8.66 10.51
C SER A 67 -7.31 10.08 10.77
N THR A 68 -6.15 10.45 10.21
CA THR A 68 -5.43 11.69 10.56
C THR A 68 -6.21 12.99 10.28
N LEU A 69 -7.11 13.03 9.28
CA LEU A 69 -7.97 14.19 9.00
C LEU A 69 -9.39 14.09 9.62
N SER A 70 -9.61 13.15 10.54
CA SER A 70 -10.88 13.03 11.28
C SER A 70 -10.83 13.85 12.57
N HIS A 71 -11.96 14.48 12.93
CA HIS A 71 -12.09 15.26 14.17
C HIS A 71 -11.86 14.41 15.43
N ASP A 72 -12.02 13.09 15.35
CA ASP A 72 -11.73 12.12 16.41
C ASP A 72 -10.21 11.91 16.63
N SER A 73 -9.32 12.67 15.97
CA SER A 73 -7.85 12.55 16.05
C SER A 73 -7.24 13.20 17.29
N ASN A 74 -6.43 12.44 18.03
CA ASN A 74 -5.65 12.94 19.18
C ASN A 74 -4.47 13.86 18.78
N ALA A 75 -4.19 14.03 17.50
CA ALA A 75 -3.16 14.93 16.97
C ALA A 75 -3.79 15.95 16.03
N ALA A 76 -3.46 17.23 16.20
CA ALA A 76 -3.96 18.31 15.36
C ALA A 76 -3.46 18.14 13.90
N PRO A 77 -4.33 18.26 12.89
CA PRO A 77 -3.94 18.10 11.50
C PRO A 77 -3.04 19.25 11.03
N SER A 78 -1.78 18.93 10.73
CA SER A 78 -0.81 19.90 10.20
C SER A 78 -1.05 20.15 8.71
N PHE A 79 -1.55 21.33 8.35
CA PHE A 79 -1.77 21.75 6.96
C PHE A 79 -0.59 22.53 6.34
N ILE A 80 0.62 22.44 6.92
CA ILE A 80 1.79 23.22 6.48
C ILE A 80 2.11 22.95 5.00
N GLY A 81 2.15 21.68 4.58
CA GLY A 81 2.31 21.29 3.16
C GLY A 81 1.13 21.61 2.24
N PHE A 82 0.00 22.10 2.76
CA PHE A 82 -1.23 22.44 2.03
C PHE A 82 -1.54 23.95 2.01
N ARG A 83 -0.62 24.82 2.44
CA ARG A 83 -0.87 26.27 2.52
C ARG A 83 -1.10 26.95 1.16
N ASN A 84 -0.80 26.26 0.06
CA ASN A 84 -1.18 26.61 -1.30
C ASN A 84 -2.05 25.49 -1.90
N LEU A 85 -2.94 25.85 -2.82
CA LEU A 85 -3.84 24.98 -3.61
C LEU A 85 -5.11 24.49 -2.88
N MET A 86 -6.27 24.75 -3.50
CA MET A 86 -7.56 24.14 -3.15
C MET A 86 -8.29 23.66 -4.41
N TYR A 87 -9.25 22.75 -4.19
CA TYR A 87 -10.35 22.33 -5.09
C TYR A 87 -10.01 21.51 -6.34
N GLY A 88 -10.57 20.29 -6.35
CA GLY A 88 -10.46 19.13 -7.24
C GLY A 88 -10.92 19.15 -8.72
N VAL A 89 -11.51 18.00 -9.12
CA VAL A 89 -10.94 17.01 -10.08
C VAL A 89 -11.71 15.68 -9.93
N LEU A 90 -11.58 14.56 -10.69
CA LEU A 90 -11.41 14.26 -12.13
C LEU A 90 -11.72 12.76 -12.52
N ILE A 91 -12.74 12.44 -13.35
CA ILE A 91 -12.85 11.28 -14.29
C ILE A 91 -14.09 11.42 -15.23
N CYS A 92 -13.90 11.49 -16.55
CA CYS A 92 -14.97 11.81 -17.51
C CYS A 92 -15.83 10.58 -17.90
N VAL A 93 -17.16 10.74 -17.84
CA VAL A 93 -18.16 9.74 -18.28
C VAL A 93 -18.70 10.04 -19.69
N ARG A 94 -18.40 11.23 -20.27
CA ARG A 94 -19.11 11.77 -21.44
C ARG A 94 -18.47 11.43 -22.80
N CYS A 95 -17.78 10.30 -22.93
CA CYS A 95 -17.06 9.93 -24.16
C CYS A 95 -17.31 8.49 -24.68
N HIS A 96 -17.91 7.59 -23.91
CA HIS A 96 -18.19 6.21 -24.33
C HIS A 96 -19.58 5.79 -23.85
N ASP A 97 -20.38 5.18 -24.73
CA ASP A 97 -21.62 4.51 -24.33
C ASP A 97 -21.31 3.30 -23.43
N PHE A 98 -22.11 3.14 -22.38
CA PHE A 98 -22.08 1.95 -21.52
C PHE A 98 -22.63 0.73 -22.27
N ARG A 99 -21.76 0.04 -23.01
CA ARG A 99 -22.07 -1.24 -23.64
C ARG A 99 -22.63 -2.22 -22.62
N ARG A 100 -23.81 -2.80 -22.92
CA ARG A 100 -24.46 -3.81 -22.06
C ARG A 100 -23.57 -5.02 -21.80
N GLN A 101 -22.73 -5.39 -22.77
CA GLN A 101 -21.73 -6.44 -22.64
C GLN A 101 -20.69 -6.12 -21.56
N ASP A 102 -20.07 -4.94 -21.60
CA ASP A 102 -19.08 -4.50 -20.62
C ASP A 102 -19.66 -4.46 -19.19
N LEU A 103 -20.91 -4.00 -19.04
CA LEU A 103 -21.64 -4.04 -17.76
C LEU A 103 -21.89 -5.48 -17.28
N ALA A 104 -22.34 -6.38 -18.16
CA ALA A 104 -22.61 -7.77 -17.81
C ALA A 104 -21.33 -8.54 -17.45
N LEU A 105 -20.23 -8.33 -18.19
CA LEU A 105 -18.93 -8.93 -17.91
C LEU A 105 -18.31 -8.38 -16.63
N GLY A 106 -18.35 -7.05 -16.42
CA GLY A 106 -17.88 -6.43 -15.19
C GLY A 106 -18.64 -6.92 -13.95
N LEU A 107 -19.96 -7.03 -14.03
CA LEU A 107 -20.79 -7.58 -12.94
C LEU A 107 -20.53 -9.07 -12.72
N GLY A 108 -20.40 -9.87 -13.79
CA GLY A 108 -20.06 -11.29 -13.70
C GLY A 108 -18.71 -11.53 -13.03
N LEU A 109 -17.68 -10.78 -13.44
CA LEU A 109 -16.35 -10.81 -12.81
C LEU A 109 -16.41 -10.36 -11.34
N TYR A 110 -17.14 -9.28 -11.02
CA TYR A 110 -17.30 -8.80 -9.65
C TYR A 110 -17.92 -9.86 -8.71
N LEU A 111 -18.80 -10.73 -9.22
CA LEU A 111 -19.38 -11.85 -8.47
C LEU A 111 -18.47 -13.10 -8.44
N LEU A 112 -17.65 -13.33 -9.47
CA LEU A 112 -16.76 -14.49 -9.57
C LEU A 112 -15.43 -14.32 -8.83
N ILE A 113 -14.83 -13.12 -8.82
CA ILE A 113 -13.55 -12.84 -8.15
C ILE A 113 -13.57 -13.26 -6.66
N PRO A 114 -14.62 -12.98 -5.87
CA PRO A 114 -14.74 -13.46 -4.48
C PRO A 114 -14.77 -14.98 -4.32
N CYS A 115 -15.16 -15.75 -5.33
CA CYS A 115 -15.16 -17.23 -5.25
C CYS A 115 -13.75 -17.80 -5.04
N HIS A 116 -12.69 -17.11 -5.47
CA HIS A 116 -11.30 -17.50 -5.19
C HIS A 116 -10.93 -17.34 -3.71
N LEU A 117 -11.54 -16.38 -3.00
CA LEU A 117 -11.38 -16.24 -1.55
C LEU A 117 -12.11 -17.37 -0.81
N PHE A 118 -13.27 -17.80 -1.31
CA PHE A 118 -13.96 -19.00 -0.81
C PHE A 118 -13.18 -20.29 -1.09
N ALA A 119 -12.58 -20.45 -2.26
CA ALA A 119 -11.68 -21.57 -2.56
C ALA A 119 -10.48 -21.61 -1.60
N ALA A 120 -9.88 -20.46 -1.29
CA ALA A 120 -8.81 -20.36 -0.28
C ALA A 120 -9.29 -20.72 1.15
N TYR A 121 -10.55 -20.41 1.49
CA TYR A 121 -11.17 -20.89 2.74
C TYR A 121 -11.31 -22.42 2.77
N LEU A 122 -11.75 -23.06 1.68
CA LEU A 122 -11.87 -24.52 1.63
C LEU A 122 -10.50 -25.22 1.76
N ILE A 123 -9.46 -24.68 1.10
CA ILE A 123 -8.07 -25.18 1.22
C ILE A 123 -7.58 -25.07 2.67
N GLU A 124 -7.78 -23.90 3.31
CA GLU A 124 -7.38 -23.70 4.70
C GLU A 124 -8.24 -24.49 5.70
N LEU A 125 -9.51 -24.78 5.40
CA LEU A 125 -10.36 -25.65 6.20
C LEU A 125 -9.84 -27.09 6.20
N ALA A 126 -9.47 -27.63 5.04
CA ALA A 126 -8.83 -28.94 4.93
C ALA A 126 -7.47 -28.97 5.66
N ALA A 127 -6.63 -27.95 5.47
CA ALA A 127 -5.35 -27.82 6.18
C ALA A 127 -5.52 -27.71 7.71
N ALA A 128 -6.59 -27.06 8.18
CA ALA A 128 -6.93 -26.95 9.60
C ALA A 128 -7.46 -28.27 10.18
N GLN A 129 -8.27 -29.03 9.44
CA GLN A 129 -8.70 -30.39 9.83
C GLN A 129 -7.48 -31.33 9.95
N GLN A 130 -6.58 -31.31 8.96
CA GLN A 130 -5.34 -32.07 9.00
C GLN A 130 -4.47 -31.67 10.20
N ALA A 131 -4.30 -30.37 10.47
CA ALA A 131 -3.55 -29.88 11.63
C ALA A 131 -4.15 -30.33 12.98
N ARG A 132 -5.49 -30.33 13.12
CA ARG A 132 -6.17 -30.88 14.30
C ARG A 132 -5.85 -32.37 14.48
N GLY A 133 -5.96 -33.18 13.42
CA GLY A 133 -5.70 -34.62 13.44
C GLY A 133 -4.23 -35.01 13.63
N LEU A 134 -3.29 -34.12 13.31
CA LEU A 134 -1.87 -34.28 13.66
C LEU A 134 -1.63 -33.98 15.14
N ARG A 135 -2.17 -32.86 15.66
CA ARG A 135 -1.98 -32.47 17.07
C ARG A 135 -2.68 -33.42 18.05
N SER A 136 -3.81 -34.01 17.69
CA SER A 136 -4.48 -35.02 18.54
C SER A 136 -3.68 -36.33 18.69
N LYS A 137 -2.78 -36.63 17.75
CA LYS A 137 -1.85 -37.78 17.81
C LYS A 137 -0.54 -37.44 18.55
N SER A 138 -0.12 -36.18 18.51
CA SER A 138 1.06 -35.67 19.23
C SER A 138 0.70 -35.22 20.64
N LYS A 139 0.37 -36.18 21.52
CA LYS A 139 -0.08 -35.90 22.90
C LYS A 139 1.04 -35.44 23.85
N ASP A 140 2.28 -35.82 23.57
CA ASP A 140 3.43 -35.54 24.45
C ASP A 140 4.06 -34.18 24.13
N GLY A 141 4.00 -33.25 25.08
CA GLY A 141 4.39 -31.85 24.91
C GLY A 141 5.90 -31.55 24.88
N ALA A 142 6.75 -32.52 24.50
CA ALA A 142 8.20 -32.44 24.68
C ALA A 142 9.05 -33.19 23.63
N ALA A 143 8.79 -32.96 22.33
CA ALA A 143 9.74 -33.34 21.28
C ALA A 143 9.82 -32.27 20.18
N SER A 144 11.02 -32.04 19.65
CA SER A 144 11.13 -31.48 18.29
C SER A 144 10.64 -32.54 17.29
N PRO A 145 9.94 -32.16 16.21
CA PRO A 145 9.47 -33.14 15.22
C PRO A 145 10.65 -33.92 14.64
N THR A 146 10.48 -35.22 14.47
CA THR A 146 11.50 -36.08 13.85
C THR A 146 11.75 -35.64 12.40
N HIS A 147 12.89 -36.05 11.83
CA HIS A 147 13.26 -35.65 10.48
C HIS A 147 12.16 -35.97 9.45
N ASP A 148 11.56 -37.16 9.54
CA ASP A 148 10.50 -37.60 8.64
C ASP A 148 9.16 -36.90 8.88
N GLN A 149 8.84 -36.58 10.14
CA GLN A 149 7.68 -35.74 10.46
C GLN A 149 7.84 -34.35 9.83
N ARG A 150 9.02 -33.74 9.96
CA ARG A 150 9.36 -32.45 9.35
C ARG A 150 9.37 -32.52 7.81
N ALA A 151 9.83 -33.63 7.22
CA ALA A 151 9.81 -33.84 5.76
C ALA A 151 8.39 -33.97 5.20
N ARG A 152 7.53 -34.81 5.81
CA ARG A 152 6.11 -34.97 5.44
C ARG A 152 5.33 -33.65 5.61
N PHE A 153 5.64 -32.90 6.65
CA PHE A 153 5.09 -31.58 6.94
C PHE A 153 5.48 -30.54 5.88
N ASN A 154 6.76 -30.44 5.53
CA ASN A 154 7.25 -29.58 4.44
C ASN A 154 6.61 -29.95 3.09
N SER A 155 6.45 -31.24 2.80
CA SER A 155 5.79 -31.71 1.56
C SER A 155 4.32 -31.30 1.52
N THR A 156 3.59 -31.51 2.63
CA THR A 156 2.19 -31.09 2.81
C THR A 156 2.03 -29.58 2.62
N TRP A 157 2.93 -28.79 3.20
CA TRP A 157 2.97 -27.34 3.05
C TRP A 157 3.23 -26.90 1.62
N MET A 158 4.17 -27.55 0.92
CA MET A 158 4.48 -27.22 -0.46
C MET A 158 3.29 -27.49 -1.38
N ILE A 159 2.55 -28.58 -1.17
CA ILE A 159 1.28 -28.87 -1.86
C ILE A 159 0.25 -27.77 -1.58
N ILE A 160 -0.01 -27.44 -0.31
CA ILE A 160 -0.97 -26.38 0.08
C ILE A 160 -0.56 -25.02 -0.52
N ALA A 161 0.73 -24.69 -0.52
CA ALA A 161 1.26 -23.46 -1.10
C ALA A 161 1.09 -23.42 -2.63
N TRP A 162 1.30 -24.53 -3.34
CA TRP A 162 1.04 -24.63 -4.77
C TRP A 162 -0.44 -24.46 -5.12
N ILE A 163 -1.34 -25.14 -4.39
CA ILE A 163 -2.80 -25.04 -4.62
C ILE A 163 -3.27 -23.59 -4.38
N HIS A 164 -2.83 -22.95 -3.29
CA HIS A 164 -3.11 -21.52 -3.07
C HIS A 164 -2.51 -20.64 -4.17
N THR A 165 -1.28 -20.89 -4.60
CA THR A 165 -0.62 -20.10 -5.67
C THR A 165 -1.42 -20.18 -6.96
N VAL A 166 -1.83 -21.38 -7.39
CA VAL A 166 -2.66 -21.57 -8.60
C VAL A 166 -4.01 -20.88 -8.46
N ASN A 167 -4.71 -21.02 -7.33
CA ASN A 167 -5.98 -20.34 -7.10
C ASN A 167 -5.84 -18.79 -7.15
N ILE A 168 -4.78 -18.26 -6.55
CA ILE A 168 -4.49 -16.83 -6.48
C ILE A 168 -4.08 -16.29 -7.86
N THR A 169 -3.19 -16.96 -8.60
CA THR A 169 -2.78 -16.49 -9.94
C THR A 169 -3.91 -16.60 -10.95
N LEU A 170 -4.73 -17.65 -10.89
CA LEU A 170 -5.90 -17.82 -11.77
C LEU A 170 -6.92 -16.68 -11.59
N ALA A 171 -7.19 -16.26 -10.34
CA ALA A 171 -8.13 -15.18 -10.04
C ALA A 171 -7.78 -13.87 -10.76
N LEU A 172 -6.50 -13.49 -10.72
CA LEU A 172 -6.02 -12.31 -11.42
C LEU A 172 -5.96 -12.57 -12.93
N ALA A 173 -5.28 -13.63 -13.38
CA ALA A 173 -5.06 -13.91 -14.81
C ALA A 173 -6.35 -14.01 -15.64
N VAL A 174 -7.41 -14.64 -15.11
CA VAL A 174 -8.71 -14.72 -15.78
C VAL A 174 -9.38 -13.35 -15.85
N THR A 175 -9.32 -12.57 -14.77
CA THR A 175 -9.89 -11.21 -14.77
C THR A 175 -9.14 -10.31 -15.74
N SER A 176 -7.82 -10.24 -15.60
CA SER A 176 -6.91 -9.49 -16.47
C SER A 176 -7.14 -9.81 -17.95
N TYR A 177 -7.34 -11.09 -18.30
CA TYR A 177 -7.66 -11.52 -19.66
C TYR A 177 -9.01 -10.97 -20.15
N VAL A 178 -10.09 -11.16 -19.39
CA VAL A 178 -11.43 -10.70 -19.80
C VAL A 178 -11.51 -9.17 -19.84
N VAL A 179 -10.83 -8.47 -18.93
CA VAL A 179 -10.70 -7.00 -19.00
C VAL A 179 -9.95 -6.57 -20.25
N TYR A 180 -8.80 -7.19 -20.57
CA TYR A 180 -8.00 -6.80 -21.73
C TYR A 180 -8.65 -7.11 -23.09
N PHE A 181 -9.37 -8.24 -23.22
CA PHE A 181 -9.89 -8.69 -24.53
C PHE A 181 -11.38 -8.40 -24.75
N HIS A 182 -12.17 -8.14 -23.70
CA HIS A 182 -13.63 -8.04 -23.81
C HIS A 182 -14.25 -6.77 -23.21
N ILE A 183 -13.67 -6.18 -22.15
CA ILE A 183 -14.18 -4.93 -21.55
C ILE A 183 -13.45 -3.73 -22.18
N HIS A 184 -14.20 -2.92 -22.92
CA HIS A 184 -13.69 -1.78 -23.70
C HIS A 184 -13.91 -0.43 -23.01
N HIS A 185 -14.82 -0.35 -22.04
CA HIS A 185 -15.09 0.85 -21.24
C HIS A 185 -14.06 1.00 -20.10
N PRO A 186 -13.11 1.96 -20.16
CA PRO A 186 -11.95 1.96 -19.26
C PRO A 186 -12.29 1.98 -17.77
N LEU A 187 -13.33 2.74 -17.36
CA LEU A 187 -13.75 2.80 -15.95
C LEU A 187 -14.23 1.43 -15.41
N ILE A 188 -14.92 0.63 -16.23
CA ILE A 188 -15.38 -0.71 -15.81
C ILE A 188 -14.17 -1.63 -15.69
N GLY A 189 -13.25 -1.57 -16.67
CA GLY A 189 -11.98 -2.28 -16.60
C GLY A 189 -11.19 -1.95 -15.35
N THR A 190 -10.96 -0.67 -15.05
CA THR A 190 -10.19 -0.23 -13.88
C THR A 190 -10.86 -0.61 -12.56
N LEU A 191 -12.18 -0.50 -12.43
CA LEU A 191 -12.90 -0.93 -11.22
C LEU A 191 -12.83 -2.44 -11.02
N THR A 192 -12.92 -3.22 -12.10
CA THR A 192 -12.86 -4.69 -12.08
C THR A 192 -11.45 -5.18 -11.76
N GLU A 193 -10.43 -4.62 -12.42
CA GLU A 193 -9.01 -4.96 -12.20
C GLU A 193 -8.55 -4.53 -10.80
N LEU A 194 -9.01 -3.38 -10.29
CA LEU A 194 -8.78 -2.96 -8.91
C LEU A 194 -9.40 -3.94 -7.91
N HIS A 195 -10.62 -4.43 -8.18
CA HIS A 195 -11.24 -5.46 -7.34
C HIS A 195 -10.46 -6.77 -7.38
N ALA A 196 -10.01 -7.20 -8.56
CA ALA A 196 -9.16 -8.38 -8.74
C ALA A 196 -7.87 -8.28 -7.94
N ILE A 197 -7.14 -7.17 -8.03
CA ILE A 197 -5.90 -6.94 -7.29
C ILE A 197 -6.17 -6.89 -5.77
N ILE A 198 -7.26 -6.26 -5.32
CA ILE A 198 -7.63 -6.24 -3.89
C ILE A 198 -7.91 -7.66 -3.37
N VAL A 199 -8.66 -8.48 -4.11
CA VAL A 199 -8.99 -9.86 -3.71
C VAL A 199 -7.78 -10.78 -3.85
N TRP A 200 -6.90 -10.58 -4.84
CA TRP A 200 -5.61 -11.26 -4.98
C TRP A 200 -4.73 -11.04 -3.74
N LEU A 201 -4.54 -9.78 -3.34
CA LEU A 201 -3.78 -9.39 -2.14
C LEU A 201 -4.42 -9.96 -0.86
N LYS A 202 -5.74 -9.85 -0.70
CA LYS A 202 -6.46 -10.43 0.45
C LYS A 202 -6.31 -11.96 0.51
N THR A 203 -6.49 -12.67 -0.60
CA THR A 203 -6.42 -14.14 -0.68
C THR A 203 -5.00 -14.63 -0.35
N ALA A 204 -3.97 -13.96 -0.89
CA ALA A 204 -2.57 -14.22 -0.52
C ALA A 204 -2.30 -13.97 0.97
N SER A 205 -2.80 -12.86 1.53
CA SER A 205 -2.66 -12.57 2.97
C SER A 205 -3.34 -13.62 3.85
N TYR A 206 -4.54 -14.09 3.47
CA TYR A 206 -5.28 -15.13 4.16
C TYR A 206 -4.48 -16.45 4.21
N ALA A 207 -3.96 -16.90 3.06
CA ALA A 207 -3.12 -18.09 2.98
C ALA A 207 -1.81 -17.94 3.80
N PHE A 208 -1.11 -16.80 3.69
CA PHE A 208 0.14 -16.57 4.42
C PHE A 208 -0.07 -16.49 5.95
N THR A 209 -1.05 -15.72 6.43
CA THR A 209 -1.30 -15.63 7.88
C THR A 209 -1.81 -16.96 8.44
N ASN A 210 -2.67 -17.72 7.74
CA ASN A 210 -3.10 -19.03 8.24
C ASN A 210 -2.00 -20.11 8.21
N ARG A 211 -1.09 -20.09 7.21
CA ARG A 211 0.14 -20.90 7.25
C ARG A 211 0.97 -20.59 8.50
N ASP A 212 1.16 -19.31 8.80
CA ASP A 212 1.98 -18.84 9.91
C ASP A 212 1.34 -19.18 11.28
N LEU A 213 0.01 -19.13 11.37
CA LEU A 213 -0.75 -19.62 12.54
C LEU A 213 -0.70 -21.15 12.68
N ARG A 214 -0.80 -21.89 11.56
CA ARG A 214 -0.67 -23.36 11.50
C ARG A 214 0.71 -23.84 11.95
N HIS A 215 1.76 -23.09 11.63
CA HIS A 215 3.12 -23.33 12.13
C HIS A 215 3.16 -23.26 13.66
N ALA A 216 2.76 -22.13 14.25
CA ALA A 216 2.75 -21.93 15.70
C ALA A 216 1.83 -22.92 16.44
N TYR A 217 0.71 -23.33 15.81
CA TYR A 217 -0.23 -24.31 16.38
C TYR A 217 0.33 -25.74 16.43
N LEU A 218 1.19 -26.13 15.48
CA LEU A 218 1.77 -27.48 15.38
C LEU A 218 3.17 -27.58 16.00
N HIS A 219 3.91 -26.47 16.08
CA HIS A 219 5.22 -26.39 16.70
C HIS A 219 5.22 -25.32 17.81
N PRO A 220 4.53 -25.57 18.94
CA PRO A 220 4.45 -24.63 20.04
C PRO A 220 5.78 -24.58 20.82
N VAL A 221 6.78 -23.88 20.27
CA VAL A 221 7.96 -23.48 21.03
C VAL A 221 7.48 -22.65 22.22
N LYS A 222 7.99 -22.91 23.44
CA LYS A 222 7.50 -22.27 24.68
C LYS A 222 7.48 -20.72 24.61
N GLY A 223 8.33 -20.12 23.78
CA GLY A 223 8.34 -18.67 23.51
C GLY A 223 7.46 -18.19 22.36
N GLU A 224 7.04 -19.04 21.41
CA GLU A 224 6.22 -18.61 20.26
C GLU A 224 4.74 -18.48 20.62
N LEU A 225 4.17 -19.41 21.40
CA LEU A 225 2.81 -19.24 21.94
C LEU A 225 2.71 -18.01 22.85
N ALA A 226 3.75 -17.74 23.65
CA ALA A 226 3.83 -16.54 24.50
C ALA A 226 4.11 -15.24 23.70
N ALA A 227 4.52 -15.35 22.43
CA ALA A 227 4.71 -14.21 21.53
C ALA A 227 3.51 -13.95 20.60
N MET A 228 2.44 -14.74 20.74
CA MET A 228 1.15 -14.50 20.06
C MET A 228 0.55 -13.16 20.51
N PRO A 229 0.07 -12.31 19.58
CA PRO A 229 -0.69 -11.11 19.95
C PRO A 229 -1.92 -11.47 20.78
N GLU A 230 -2.12 -10.77 21.91
CA GLU A 230 -3.27 -10.95 22.83
C GLU A 230 -4.61 -10.92 22.11
N ILE A 231 -4.76 -10.04 21.12
CA ILE A 231 -5.97 -9.93 20.29
C ILE A 231 -6.34 -11.24 19.56
N TYR A 232 -5.37 -12.12 19.26
CA TYR A 232 -5.66 -13.42 18.63
C TYR A 232 -6.23 -14.45 19.63
N GLN A 233 -6.19 -14.20 20.94
CA GLN A 233 -6.89 -15.04 21.94
C GLN A 233 -8.42 -14.96 21.78
N GLN A 234 -8.95 -13.88 21.19
CA GLN A 234 -10.37 -13.72 20.87
C GLN A 234 -10.86 -14.71 19.81
N CYS A 235 -9.97 -15.15 18.91
CA CYS A 235 -10.29 -16.09 17.85
C CYS A 235 -9.03 -16.90 17.47
N PRO A 236 -8.63 -17.90 18.28
CA PRO A 236 -7.41 -18.66 18.03
C PRO A 236 -7.51 -19.51 16.76
N TYR A 237 -6.37 -19.86 16.17
CA TYR A 237 -6.32 -20.94 15.17
C TYR A 237 -6.40 -22.29 15.90
N PRO A 238 -7.20 -23.27 15.40
CA PRO A 238 -7.93 -23.32 14.13
C PRO A 238 -9.42 -22.93 14.21
N GLN A 239 -9.86 -22.21 15.24
CA GLN A 239 -11.25 -21.73 15.39
C GLN A 239 -11.54 -20.54 14.45
N ASN A 240 -10.52 -19.80 14.03
CA ASN A 240 -10.65 -18.67 13.10
C ASN A 240 -11.09 -19.06 11.67
N ILE A 241 -10.94 -20.33 11.28
CA ILE A 241 -11.30 -20.82 9.94
C ILE A 241 -12.83 -21.02 9.83
N THR A 242 -13.56 -19.90 9.71
CA THR A 242 -15.02 -19.87 9.54
C THR A 242 -15.42 -18.93 8.41
N MET A 243 -16.56 -19.21 7.77
CA MET A 243 -17.13 -18.35 6.73
C MET A 243 -17.37 -16.91 7.22
N HIS A 244 -17.83 -16.74 8.47
CA HIS A 244 -18.03 -15.42 9.06
C HIS A 244 -16.73 -14.59 9.14
N ASN A 245 -15.61 -15.22 9.56
CA ASN A 245 -14.32 -14.53 9.66
C ASN A 245 -13.78 -14.16 8.26
N LEU A 246 -13.93 -15.07 7.29
CA LEU A 246 -13.58 -14.83 5.88
C LEU A 246 -14.38 -13.67 5.27
N ALA A 247 -15.71 -13.70 5.40
CA ALA A 247 -16.61 -12.68 4.87
C ALA A 247 -16.35 -11.32 5.53
N TYR A 248 -16.08 -11.30 6.84
CA TYR A 248 -15.67 -10.08 7.52
C TYR A 248 -14.35 -9.52 6.97
N PHE A 249 -13.32 -10.37 6.79
CA PHE A 249 -12.05 -9.93 6.23
C PHE A 249 -12.18 -9.47 4.77
N TRP A 250 -13.06 -10.07 3.97
CA TRP A 250 -13.34 -9.62 2.60
C TRP A 250 -13.77 -8.15 2.56
N TRP A 251 -14.76 -7.78 3.39
CA TRP A 251 -15.29 -6.41 3.47
C TRP A 251 -14.44 -5.43 4.30
N ALA A 252 -13.62 -5.92 5.24
CA ALA A 252 -12.78 -5.05 6.07
C ALA A 252 -11.82 -4.19 5.22
N PRO A 253 -11.64 -2.89 5.55
CA PRO A 253 -10.81 -1.94 4.78
C PRO A 253 -9.29 -2.14 5.01
N THR A 254 -8.83 -3.38 5.01
CA THR A 254 -7.42 -3.78 5.09
C THR A 254 -7.10 -4.93 4.15
N LEU A 255 -5.85 -5.00 3.71
CA LEU A 255 -5.29 -6.07 2.88
C LEU A 255 -4.59 -7.15 3.72
N VAL A 256 -4.45 -6.94 5.04
CA VAL A 256 -3.80 -7.89 5.96
C VAL A 256 -4.85 -8.72 6.70
N TYR A 257 -4.84 -10.04 6.47
CA TYR A 257 -5.64 -11.00 7.23
C TYR A 257 -5.09 -11.16 8.65
N GLN A 258 -6.00 -11.14 9.62
CA GLN A 258 -5.80 -11.50 11.02
C GLN A 258 -7.04 -12.28 11.52
N PRO A 259 -6.89 -13.20 12.49
CA PRO A 259 -8.03 -13.86 13.11
C PRO A 259 -9.01 -12.92 13.84
N ALA A 260 -8.49 -11.79 14.33
CA ALA A 260 -9.23 -10.78 15.09
C ALA A 260 -8.67 -9.38 14.80
N TYR A 261 -9.52 -8.37 15.02
CA TYR A 261 -9.25 -6.96 14.71
C TYR A 261 -9.89 -6.06 15.77
N PRO A 262 -9.34 -4.86 16.04
CA PRO A 262 -10.01 -3.89 16.89
C PRO A 262 -11.38 -3.52 16.31
N ARG A 263 -12.40 -3.53 17.16
CA ARG A 263 -13.82 -3.28 16.81
C ARG A 263 -14.26 -1.89 17.29
N THR A 264 -15.42 -1.44 16.81
CA THR A 264 -16.19 -0.32 17.37
C THR A 264 -17.59 -0.82 17.72
N ASP A 265 -18.16 -0.32 18.82
CA ASP A 265 -19.32 -0.96 19.46
C ASP A 265 -20.64 -0.75 18.70
N LYS A 266 -20.75 0.32 17.92
CA LYS A 266 -21.96 0.70 17.17
C LYS A 266 -21.63 1.44 15.88
N ILE A 267 -22.48 1.29 14.87
CA ILE A 267 -22.40 2.00 13.58
C ILE A 267 -23.02 3.39 13.73
N ARG A 268 -22.23 4.46 13.56
CA ARG A 268 -22.73 5.84 13.50
C ARG A 268 -23.27 6.15 12.10
N TRP A 269 -24.52 5.78 11.80
CA TRP A 269 -25.13 5.95 10.47
C TRP A 269 -25.06 7.39 9.91
N LEU A 270 -25.15 8.43 10.74
CA LEU A 270 -24.97 9.82 10.30
C LEU A 270 -23.53 10.11 9.82
N PHE A 271 -22.52 9.48 10.44
CA PHE A 271 -21.13 9.55 9.98
C PHE A 271 -20.99 8.84 8.63
N VAL A 272 -21.58 7.64 8.47
CA VAL A 272 -21.61 6.91 7.18
C VAL A 272 -22.25 7.78 6.10
N ALA A 273 -23.43 8.34 6.34
CA ALA A 273 -24.14 9.20 5.40
C ALA A 273 -23.31 10.43 5.00
N LYS A 274 -22.68 11.11 5.97
CA LYS A 274 -21.78 12.25 5.68
C LYS A 274 -20.56 11.82 4.86
N ARG A 275 -19.88 10.72 5.21
CA ARG A 275 -18.75 10.20 4.43
C ARG A 275 -19.20 9.85 2.99
N MET A 276 -20.36 9.22 2.80
CA MET A 276 -20.87 8.85 1.48
C MET A 276 -21.33 10.05 0.65
N ALA A 277 -21.90 11.08 1.26
CA ALA A 277 -22.18 12.36 0.60
C ALA A 277 -20.89 13.07 0.16
N GLU A 278 -19.81 13.00 0.96
CA GLU A 278 -18.49 13.49 0.54
C GLU A 278 -17.90 12.66 -0.62
N VAL A 279 -18.04 11.32 -0.62
CA VAL A 279 -17.68 10.47 -1.77
C VAL A 279 -18.45 10.87 -3.04
N PHE A 280 -19.77 11.09 -2.94
CA PHE A 280 -20.60 11.47 -4.10
C PHE A 280 -20.31 12.89 -4.59
N GLY A 281 -20.22 13.87 -3.70
CA GLY A 281 -19.93 15.26 -4.04
C GLY A 281 -18.55 15.41 -4.68
N LEU A 282 -17.54 14.76 -4.10
CA LEU A 282 -16.23 14.63 -4.74
C LEU A 282 -16.33 13.81 -6.03
N GLY A 283 -17.19 12.79 -6.13
CA GLY A 283 -17.48 12.00 -7.34
C GLY A 283 -18.06 12.79 -8.52
N VAL A 284 -18.94 13.77 -8.27
CA VAL A 284 -19.53 14.64 -9.30
C VAL A 284 -18.58 15.75 -9.70
N PHE A 285 -17.89 16.34 -8.72
CA PHE A 285 -16.74 17.21 -8.99
C PHE A 285 -15.65 16.46 -9.77
N ILE A 286 -15.53 15.15 -9.49
CA ILE A 286 -14.72 14.20 -10.23
C ILE A 286 -15.12 14.18 -11.69
N TRP A 287 -16.36 13.91 -11.99
CA TRP A 287 -16.82 13.96 -13.36
C TRP A 287 -16.58 15.31 -14.07
N PHE A 288 -16.92 16.42 -13.43
CA PHE A 288 -16.90 17.76 -14.03
C PHE A 288 -15.51 18.20 -14.52
N ALA A 289 -14.52 18.27 -13.63
CA ALA A 289 -13.21 18.83 -13.95
C ALA A 289 -12.40 17.97 -14.95
N SER A 290 -12.82 16.72 -15.16
CA SER A 290 -12.30 15.86 -16.23
C SER A 290 -12.76 16.31 -17.61
N ALA A 291 -14.07 16.54 -17.76
CA ALA A 291 -14.65 16.97 -19.01
C ALA A 291 -14.19 18.38 -19.40
N GLN A 292 -14.02 19.27 -18.42
CA GLN A 292 -13.74 20.70 -18.68
C GLN A 292 -12.24 21.06 -18.73
N TYR A 293 -11.36 20.38 -17.98
CA TYR A 293 -9.96 20.80 -17.88
C TYR A 293 -8.96 19.77 -18.41
N ALA A 294 -8.93 18.55 -17.87
CA ALA A 294 -7.93 17.58 -18.32
C ALA A 294 -8.18 17.05 -19.74
N ALA A 295 -9.42 16.70 -20.12
CA ALA A 295 -9.68 16.17 -21.45
C ALA A 295 -9.32 17.16 -22.59
N PRO A 296 -9.67 18.46 -22.52
CA PRO A 296 -9.20 19.44 -23.50
C PRO A 296 -7.68 19.60 -23.52
N VAL A 297 -7.00 19.63 -22.37
CA VAL A 297 -5.53 19.73 -22.32
C VAL A 297 -4.86 18.50 -22.94
N LEU A 298 -5.36 17.29 -22.64
CA LEU A 298 -4.86 16.03 -23.20
C LEU A 298 -5.04 15.97 -24.71
N ILE A 299 -6.22 16.31 -25.24
CA ILE A 299 -6.50 16.34 -26.68
C ILE A 299 -5.58 17.35 -27.39
N ASN A 300 -5.46 18.58 -26.86
CA ASN A 300 -4.56 19.62 -27.38
C ASN A 300 -3.05 19.33 -27.19
N SER A 301 -2.69 18.15 -26.69
CA SER A 301 -1.30 17.70 -26.52
C SER A 301 -0.91 16.59 -27.51
N LEU A 302 -1.88 15.90 -28.13
CA LEU A 302 -1.63 14.76 -29.03
C LEU A 302 -0.68 15.13 -30.17
N ASP A 303 -1.00 16.19 -30.91
CA ASP A 303 -0.20 16.69 -32.05
C ASP A 303 1.25 17.04 -31.66
N LYS A 304 1.49 17.43 -30.40
CA LYS A 304 2.80 17.92 -29.93
C LYS A 304 3.68 16.79 -29.40
N ILE A 305 3.05 15.71 -28.93
CA ILE A 305 3.73 14.43 -28.68
C ILE A 305 4.10 13.78 -30.02
N ALA A 306 3.17 13.76 -30.98
CA ALA A 306 3.42 13.24 -32.33
C ALA A 306 4.56 13.98 -33.05
N SER A 307 4.71 15.29 -32.84
CA SER A 307 5.82 16.08 -33.39
C SER A 307 7.12 16.05 -32.55
N LEU A 308 7.19 15.24 -31.49
CA LEU A 308 8.35 15.08 -30.58
C LEU A 308 8.97 16.41 -30.05
N ASP A 309 8.16 17.46 -29.93
CA ASP A 309 8.61 18.80 -29.57
C ASP A 309 8.78 18.91 -28.05
N VAL A 310 9.95 18.52 -27.54
CA VAL A 310 10.21 18.40 -26.09
C VAL A 310 9.86 19.68 -25.30
N PRO A 311 10.20 20.91 -25.75
CA PRO A 311 9.73 22.14 -25.09
C PRO A 311 8.20 22.28 -25.03
N LYS A 312 7.48 22.01 -26.13
CA LYS A 312 6.01 22.06 -26.13
C LYS A 312 5.38 20.92 -25.32
N ILE A 313 5.98 19.73 -25.32
CA ILE A 313 5.55 18.61 -24.47
C ILE A 313 5.70 18.99 -22.98
N LEU A 314 6.79 19.65 -22.59
CA LEU A 314 6.99 20.13 -21.22
C LEU A 314 5.98 21.25 -20.85
N GLU A 315 5.73 22.21 -21.74
CA GLU A 315 4.70 23.24 -21.56
C GLU A 315 3.30 22.61 -21.34
N ARG A 316 2.95 21.60 -22.13
CA ARG A 316 1.69 20.85 -21.99
C ARG A 316 1.66 20.02 -20.70
N LEU A 317 2.77 19.37 -20.33
CA LEU A 317 2.91 18.61 -19.10
C LEU A 317 2.74 19.51 -17.86
N MET A 318 3.26 20.74 -17.88
CA MET A 318 3.05 21.71 -16.79
C MET A 318 1.59 22.18 -16.72
N LYS A 319 0.92 22.41 -17.86
CA LYS A 319 -0.52 22.73 -17.89
C LYS A 319 -1.40 21.57 -17.40
N LEU A 320 -1.05 20.34 -17.75
CA LEU A 320 -1.68 19.14 -17.20
C LEU A 320 -1.32 18.93 -15.71
N SER A 321 -0.13 19.34 -15.28
CA SER A 321 0.38 19.13 -13.92
C SER A 321 -0.49 19.82 -12.87
N THR A 322 -0.91 21.08 -13.07
CA THR A 322 -1.78 21.75 -12.10
C THR A 322 -3.09 21.00 -11.91
N ILE A 323 -3.80 20.68 -12.99
CA ILE A 323 -5.04 19.89 -12.89
C ILE A 323 -4.76 18.45 -12.41
N SER A 324 -3.56 17.89 -12.63
CA SER A 324 -3.19 16.51 -12.24
C SER A 324 -2.62 16.35 -10.82
N LEU A 325 -2.07 17.39 -10.21
CA LEU A 325 -1.85 17.44 -8.77
C LEU A 325 -3.21 17.41 -8.09
N VAL A 326 -4.06 18.30 -8.58
CA VAL A 326 -5.44 18.40 -8.19
C VAL A 326 -6.12 17.02 -8.42
N ILE A 327 -5.80 16.24 -9.51
CA ILE A 327 -6.32 14.86 -9.85
C ILE A 327 -6.30 13.95 -8.63
N TRP A 328 -5.17 13.98 -7.94
CA TRP A 328 -4.83 12.92 -7.02
C TRP A 328 -5.26 13.26 -5.59
N LEU A 329 -5.40 14.56 -5.28
CA LEU A 329 -5.87 15.05 -3.99
C LEU A 329 -7.37 14.83 -3.74
N ALA A 330 -8.23 15.08 -4.73
CA ALA A 330 -9.67 14.82 -4.54
C ALA A 330 -9.97 13.31 -4.54
N GLY A 331 -9.31 12.55 -5.42
CA GLY A 331 -9.36 11.08 -5.42
C GLY A 331 -8.87 10.48 -4.10
N PHE A 332 -7.80 11.02 -3.50
CA PHE A 332 -7.33 10.65 -2.17
C PHE A 332 -8.42 10.82 -1.11
N PHE A 333 -9.00 12.02 -1.02
CA PHE A 333 -9.97 12.33 0.03
C PHE A 333 -11.26 11.52 -0.14
N ALA A 334 -11.73 11.34 -1.38
CA ALA A 334 -12.87 10.49 -1.70
C ALA A 334 -12.60 9.03 -1.29
N LEU A 335 -11.46 8.45 -1.66
CA LEU A 335 -11.16 7.04 -1.38
C LEU A 335 -10.73 6.79 0.07
N PHE A 336 -9.64 7.40 0.52
CA PHE A 336 -8.98 7.06 1.79
C PHE A 336 -9.62 7.74 3.01
N GLN A 337 -10.02 9.01 2.89
CA GLN A 337 -10.64 9.72 4.03
C GLN A 337 -12.16 9.53 4.09
N SER A 338 -12.84 9.32 2.96
CA SER A 338 -14.30 9.24 2.91
C SER A 338 -14.79 7.79 2.79
N PHE A 339 -14.53 7.11 1.67
CA PHE A 339 -15.02 5.76 1.39
C PHE A 339 -14.48 4.72 2.38
N LEU A 340 -13.16 4.65 2.61
CA LEU A 340 -12.60 3.69 3.57
C LEU A 340 -13.09 3.93 5.01
N ASN A 341 -13.41 5.18 5.40
CA ASN A 341 -14.03 5.47 6.69
C ASN A 341 -15.51 5.09 6.75
N ALA A 342 -16.27 5.27 5.68
CA ALA A 342 -17.64 4.78 5.58
C ALA A 342 -17.66 3.24 5.70
N LEU A 343 -16.80 2.56 4.95
CA LEU A 343 -16.63 1.12 5.01
C LEU A 343 -16.15 0.64 6.39
N ALA A 344 -15.24 1.36 7.04
CA ALA A 344 -14.79 1.06 8.40
C ALA A 344 -15.92 1.22 9.44
N GLU A 345 -16.75 2.24 9.33
CA GLU A 345 -17.88 2.45 10.24
C GLU A 345 -18.96 1.38 10.03
N VAL A 346 -19.33 1.06 8.78
CA VAL A 346 -20.31 0.00 8.45
C VAL A 346 -19.81 -1.39 8.85
N THR A 347 -18.52 -1.67 8.68
CA THR A 347 -17.93 -2.95 9.13
C THR A 347 -17.60 -2.97 10.62
N CYS A 348 -17.76 -1.88 11.37
CA CYS A 348 -17.27 -1.72 12.75
C CYS A 348 -15.75 -1.97 12.92
N PHE A 349 -14.93 -1.60 11.94
CA PHE A 349 -13.46 -1.68 11.96
C PHE A 349 -12.85 -0.49 12.72
N GLY A 350 -12.06 -0.77 13.76
CA GLY A 350 -11.50 0.26 14.65
C GLY A 350 -10.19 0.89 14.19
N ASP A 351 -9.34 0.21 13.41
CA ASP A 351 -8.02 0.73 13.03
C ASP A 351 -8.05 1.54 11.72
N ARG A 352 -8.56 2.76 11.78
CA ARG A 352 -8.82 3.62 10.61
C ARG A 352 -7.62 4.45 10.17
N CYS A 353 -6.42 4.04 10.58
CA CYS A 353 -5.14 4.60 10.15
C CYS A 353 -4.81 4.13 8.71
N PHE A 354 -5.61 4.56 7.72
CA PHE A 354 -5.45 4.22 6.31
C PHE A 354 -4.33 5.02 5.61
N TYR A 355 -3.96 6.14 6.21
CA TYR A 355 -2.90 7.05 5.79
C TYR A 355 -2.36 7.78 7.05
N GLU A 356 -1.20 8.42 6.92
CA GLU A 356 -0.66 9.43 7.84
C GLU A 356 -0.38 10.72 7.03
N ASP A 357 0.27 11.74 7.61
CA ASP A 357 0.45 13.08 7.03
C ASP A 357 1.51 13.15 5.91
N TRP A 358 1.32 12.33 4.88
CA TRP A 358 2.22 12.13 3.74
C TRP A 358 2.56 13.42 2.98
N TRP A 359 1.73 14.46 3.05
CA TRP A 359 1.96 15.77 2.44
C TRP A 359 3.12 16.54 3.10
N ASN A 360 3.45 16.22 4.36
CA ASN A 360 4.62 16.73 5.08
C ASN A 360 5.89 15.88 4.84
N SER A 361 5.88 14.93 3.89
CA SER A 361 7.02 14.01 3.68
C SER A 361 8.31 14.74 3.32
N GLU A 362 9.37 14.45 4.08
CA GLU A 362 10.74 14.96 3.88
C GLU A 362 11.49 14.19 2.77
N SER A 363 10.95 13.06 2.30
CA SER A 363 11.46 12.32 1.15
C SER A 363 10.36 11.53 0.44
N LEU A 364 10.60 11.19 -0.83
CA LEU A 364 9.73 10.28 -1.58
C LEU A 364 9.69 8.87 -0.94
N GLY A 365 10.77 8.49 -0.25
CA GLY A 365 10.86 7.24 0.52
C GLY A 365 10.03 7.26 1.81
N ALA A 366 9.74 8.43 2.37
CA ALA A 366 8.81 8.62 3.48
C ALA A 366 7.36 8.56 3.00
N TYR A 367 7.04 9.31 1.94
CA TYR A 367 5.72 9.38 1.32
C TYR A 367 5.10 7.98 1.06
N TRP A 368 5.84 7.04 0.45
CA TRP A 368 5.36 5.68 0.18
C TRP A 368 5.05 4.84 1.43
N ARG A 369 5.48 5.28 2.62
CA ARG A 369 5.18 4.66 3.93
C ARG A 369 3.98 5.30 4.63
N LEU A 370 3.53 6.48 4.16
CA LEU A 370 2.53 7.33 4.79
C LEU A 370 1.22 7.39 3.98
N TRP A 371 1.31 7.44 2.64
CA TRP A 371 0.19 7.61 1.71
C TRP A 371 -0.90 6.52 1.80
N ASN A 372 -0.52 5.25 1.62
CA ASN A 372 -1.46 4.11 1.56
C ASN A 372 -1.01 3.04 2.55
N LYS A 373 -1.51 3.14 3.79
CA LYS A 373 -1.16 2.21 4.87
C LYS A 373 -1.59 0.76 4.59
N PRO A 374 -2.79 0.46 4.04
CA PRO A 374 -3.16 -0.93 3.73
C PRO A 374 -2.15 -1.63 2.79
N VAL A 375 -1.73 -0.97 1.71
CA VAL A 375 -0.75 -1.55 0.77
C VAL A 375 0.65 -1.59 1.37
N TYR A 376 1.09 -0.52 2.04
CA TYR A 376 2.38 -0.50 2.74
C TYR A 376 2.47 -1.60 3.82
N GLN A 377 1.41 -1.80 4.61
CA GLN A 377 1.34 -2.83 5.65
C GLN A 377 1.35 -4.24 5.05
N TYR A 378 0.62 -4.48 3.94
CA TYR A 378 0.67 -5.74 3.22
C TYR A 378 2.09 -6.06 2.74
N PHE A 379 2.73 -5.18 1.98
CA PHE A 379 4.08 -5.41 1.46
C PHE A 379 5.11 -5.52 2.58
N LYS A 380 4.98 -4.74 3.66
CA LYS A 380 5.83 -4.84 4.84
C LYS A 380 5.71 -6.22 5.49
N ARG A 381 4.49 -6.70 5.72
CA ARG A 381 4.19 -7.97 6.41
C ARG A 381 4.54 -9.20 5.56
N HIS A 382 4.16 -9.22 4.29
CA HIS A 382 4.17 -10.43 3.46
C HIS A 382 5.35 -10.52 2.48
N VAL A 383 6.05 -9.42 2.21
CA VAL A 383 7.22 -9.40 1.29
C VAL A 383 8.49 -8.93 1.99
N TYR A 384 8.53 -7.68 2.47
CA TYR A 384 9.75 -7.09 3.05
C TYR A 384 10.26 -7.86 4.27
N SER A 385 9.45 -7.94 5.33
CA SER A 385 9.89 -8.57 6.59
C SER A 385 10.23 -10.07 6.42
N PRO A 386 9.48 -10.87 5.64
CA PRO A 386 9.86 -12.26 5.33
C PRO A 386 11.15 -12.42 4.50
N LEU A 387 11.56 -11.42 3.69
CA LEU A 387 12.86 -11.42 3.01
C LEU A 387 14.00 -11.07 3.99
N ILE A 388 13.82 -10.05 4.84
CA ILE A 388 14.78 -9.70 5.90
C ILE A 388 14.97 -10.88 6.88
N GLY A 389 13.89 -11.58 7.24
CA GLY A 389 13.96 -12.81 8.06
C GLY A 389 14.73 -13.96 7.41
N ARG A 390 14.82 -13.97 6.07
CA ARG A 390 15.67 -14.89 5.27
C ARG A 390 17.10 -14.35 5.04
N GLY A 391 17.49 -13.27 5.73
CA GLY A 391 18.84 -12.71 5.69
C GLY A 391 19.13 -11.73 4.54
N TRP A 392 18.14 -11.42 3.69
CA TRP A 392 18.29 -10.47 2.57
C TRP A 392 18.69 -9.08 3.07
N SER A 393 19.43 -8.33 2.25
CA SER A 393 19.79 -6.94 2.59
C SER A 393 18.55 -6.02 2.53
N PRO A 394 18.50 -4.94 3.34
CA PRO A 394 17.41 -3.97 3.29
C PRO A 394 17.17 -3.37 1.90
N ARG A 395 18.24 -3.15 1.13
CA ARG A 395 18.16 -2.65 -0.26
C ARG A 395 17.51 -3.68 -1.19
N ALA A 396 17.92 -4.95 -1.12
CA ALA A 396 17.34 -6.02 -1.95
C ALA A 396 15.87 -6.29 -1.60
N ALA A 397 15.52 -6.27 -0.31
CA ALA A 397 14.13 -6.43 0.13
C ALA A 397 13.25 -5.21 -0.25
N GLN A 398 13.79 -3.99 -0.27
CA GLN A 398 13.11 -2.81 -0.82
C GLN A 398 12.91 -2.94 -2.34
N LEU A 399 13.96 -3.30 -3.09
CA LEU A 399 13.91 -3.48 -4.54
C LEU A 399 12.86 -4.51 -4.95
N ALA A 400 12.77 -5.65 -4.23
CA ALA A 400 11.75 -6.67 -4.47
C ALA A 400 10.31 -6.15 -4.22
N VAL A 401 10.10 -5.30 -3.20
CA VAL A 401 8.80 -4.64 -2.95
C VAL A 401 8.47 -3.63 -4.04
N PHE A 402 9.41 -2.80 -4.46
CA PHE A 402 9.19 -1.85 -5.55
C PHE A 402 8.95 -2.55 -6.89
N PHE A 403 9.65 -3.65 -7.18
CA PHE A 403 9.39 -4.48 -8.36
C PHE A 403 7.96 -5.04 -8.36
N ALA A 404 7.55 -5.73 -7.29
CA ALA A 404 6.22 -6.29 -7.18
C ALA A 404 5.12 -5.21 -7.22
N SER A 405 5.36 -4.04 -6.62
CA SER A 405 4.46 -2.89 -6.70
C SER A 405 4.37 -2.34 -8.13
N ALA A 406 5.50 -2.17 -8.82
CA ALA A 406 5.56 -1.66 -10.19
C ALA A 406 4.79 -2.55 -11.18
N VAL A 407 4.92 -3.88 -11.06
CA VAL A 407 4.14 -4.85 -11.85
C VAL A 407 2.64 -4.67 -11.61
N LEU A 408 2.19 -4.56 -10.35
CA LEU A 408 0.75 -4.34 -10.05
C LEU A 408 0.22 -2.99 -10.55
N HIS A 409 1.05 -1.94 -10.62
CA HIS A 409 0.65 -0.66 -11.22
C HIS A 409 0.55 -0.74 -12.74
N GLU A 410 1.46 -1.46 -13.41
CA GLU A 410 1.36 -1.71 -14.85
C GLU A 410 0.13 -2.56 -15.22
N VAL A 411 -0.20 -3.57 -14.41
CA VAL A 411 -1.44 -4.35 -14.54
C VAL A 411 -2.67 -3.43 -14.36
N LEU A 412 -2.75 -2.69 -13.25
CA LEU A 412 -3.90 -1.83 -12.92
C LEU A 412 -4.17 -0.72 -13.95
N VAL A 413 -3.14 -0.18 -14.61
CA VAL A 413 -3.28 0.89 -15.60
C VAL A 413 -3.29 0.34 -17.03
N GLY A 414 -2.30 -0.47 -17.40
CA GLY A 414 -2.07 -0.96 -18.76
C GLY A 414 -3.15 -1.91 -19.26
N ILE A 415 -3.79 -2.70 -18.39
CA ILE A 415 -4.85 -3.64 -18.79
C ILE A 415 -6.16 -2.91 -19.11
N PRO A 416 -6.74 -2.08 -18.23
CA PRO A 416 -7.93 -1.29 -18.57
C PRO A 416 -7.73 -0.28 -19.69
N THR A 417 -6.49 0.16 -19.95
CA THR A 417 -6.13 1.01 -21.10
C THR A 417 -5.66 0.20 -22.33
N HIS A 418 -5.77 -1.13 -22.32
CA HIS A 418 -5.44 -2.01 -23.46
C HIS A 418 -4.03 -1.78 -24.04
N ASN A 419 -3.09 -1.30 -23.21
CA ASN A 419 -1.78 -0.78 -23.60
C ASN A 419 -0.75 -1.07 -22.50
N ILE A 420 -0.15 -2.26 -22.52
CA ILE A 420 0.91 -2.65 -21.57
C ILE A 420 2.25 -2.10 -22.10
N ILE A 421 2.46 -0.80 -21.93
CA ILE A 421 3.60 -0.04 -22.49
C ILE A 421 4.79 0.10 -21.51
N GLY A 422 4.66 -0.38 -20.27
CA GLY A 422 5.74 -0.34 -19.28
C GLY A 422 5.97 1.03 -18.63
N VAL A 423 5.13 2.03 -18.91
CA VAL A 423 5.31 3.41 -18.43
C VAL A 423 4.97 3.54 -16.94
N ALA A 424 3.97 2.83 -16.42
CA ALA A 424 3.68 2.79 -14.99
C ALA A 424 4.76 2.00 -14.24
N PHE A 425 5.24 0.90 -14.81
CA PHE A 425 6.37 0.14 -14.28
C PHE A 425 7.65 1.01 -14.21
N ALA A 426 8.03 1.64 -15.32
CA ALA A 426 9.20 2.52 -15.39
C ALA A 426 9.05 3.75 -14.49
N GLY A 427 7.86 4.38 -14.46
CA GLY A 427 7.54 5.49 -13.58
C GLY A 427 7.65 5.14 -12.09
N MET A 428 7.36 3.90 -11.69
CA MET A 428 7.61 3.41 -10.33
C MET A 428 9.09 3.09 -10.06
N PHE A 429 9.86 2.67 -11.07
CA PHE A 429 11.29 2.38 -10.95
C PHE A 429 12.19 3.62 -10.94
N LEU A 430 11.88 4.64 -11.75
CA LEU A 430 12.63 5.91 -11.82
C LEU A 430 12.58 6.70 -10.50
N GLN A 431 11.63 6.36 -9.62
CA GLN A 431 11.58 6.90 -8.26
C GLN A 431 12.66 6.34 -7.33
N LEU A 432 13.23 5.16 -7.60
CA LEU A 432 14.28 4.58 -6.75
C LEU A 432 15.59 5.42 -6.75
N PRO A 433 16.13 5.88 -7.91
CA PRO A 433 17.18 6.89 -7.94
C PRO A 433 16.83 8.16 -7.16
N LEU A 434 15.60 8.66 -7.29
CA LEU A 434 15.18 9.89 -6.60
C LEU A 434 15.03 9.71 -5.08
N ILE A 435 14.62 8.51 -4.63
CA ILE A 435 14.66 8.13 -3.21
C ILE A 435 16.11 8.09 -2.72
N ALA A 436 17.05 7.58 -3.51
CA ALA A 436 18.47 7.59 -3.16
C ALA A 436 19.04 9.03 -3.06
N ILE A 437 18.63 9.94 -3.96
CA ILE A 437 19.01 11.37 -3.95
C ILE A 437 18.38 12.13 -2.77
N THR A 438 17.16 11.79 -2.35
CA THR A 438 16.47 12.45 -1.22
C THR A 438 16.78 11.84 0.15
N THR A 439 17.34 10.62 0.21
CA THR A 439 17.74 9.95 1.48
C THR A 439 18.78 10.73 2.31
N PRO A 440 19.79 11.41 1.72
CA PRO A 440 20.66 12.32 2.46
C PRO A 440 19.92 13.48 3.13
N LEU A 441 18.88 14.03 2.48
CA LEU A 441 18.08 15.13 3.01
C LEU A 441 17.20 14.66 4.19
N GLU A 442 16.59 13.46 4.10
CA GLU A 442 15.86 12.81 5.22
C GLU A 442 16.76 12.56 6.45
N LYS A 443 18.09 12.51 6.27
CA LYS A 443 19.07 12.39 7.36
C LYS A 443 19.53 13.74 7.92
N MET A 444 19.48 14.80 7.12
CA MET A 444 19.77 16.17 7.55
C MET A 444 18.54 16.74 8.26
N GLN A 445 18.38 16.42 9.55
CA GLN A 445 17.23 16.85 10.37
C GLN A 445 17.17 18.37 10.66
N THR A 446 17.84 19.19 9.87
CA THR A 446 17.73 20.65 9.92
C THR A 446 16.41 21.10 9.29
N PRO A 447 15.78 22.19 9.77
CA PRO A 447 14.52 22.69 9.17
C PRO A 447 14.62 22.92 7.66
N THR A 448 15.77 23.40 7.18
CA THR A 448 16.05 23.62 5.76
C THR A 448 16.14 22.31 4.96
N GLY A 449 16.77 21.26 5.51
CA GLY A 449 16.85 19.95 4.86
C GLY A 449 15.47 19.31 4.68
N ARG A 450 14.64 19.39 5.73
CA ARG A 450 13.23 18.94 5.72
C ARG A 450 12.39 19.68 4.67
N MET A 451 12.48 21.01 4.65
CA MET A 451 11.78 21.85 3.68
C MET A 451 12.22 21.54 2.24
N LEU A 452 13.53 21.45 1.99
CA LEU A 452 14.07 21.14 0.66
C LEU A 452 13.62 19.74 0.19
N GLY A 453 13.66 18.74 1.07
CA GLY A 453 13.16 17.39 0.80
C GLY A 453 11.67 17.36 0.44
N ASN A 454 10.85 18.14 1.15
CA ASN A 454 9.42 18.28 0.85
C ASN A 454 9.16 19.03 -0.47
N CYS A 455 9.92 20.08 -0.78
CA CYS A 455 9.87 20.76 -2.08
C CYS A 455 10.23 19.81 -3.24
N ILE A 456 11.29 19.00 -3.10
CA ILE A 456 11.69 18.00 -4.11
C ILE A 456 10.62 16.92 -4.26
N PHE A 457 10.03 16.45 -3.15
CA PHE A 457 8.88 15.55 -3.17
C PHE A 457 7.72 16.12 -3.99
N TRP A 458 7.27 17.34 -3.70
CA TRP A 458 6.16 17.97 -4.43
C TRP A 458 6.49 18.23 -5.90
N VAL A 459 7.66 18.76 -6.24
CA VAL A 459 8.05 19.00 -7.65
C VAL A 459 8.11 17.69 -8.45
N SER A 460 8.66 16.62 -7.87
CA SER A 460 8.66 15.30 -8.51
C SER A 460 7.25 14.72 -8.67
N PHE A 461 6.47 14.75 -7.59
CA PHE A 461 5.11 14.23 -7.57
C PHE A 461 4.22 14.93 -8.61
N THR A 462 4.36 16.24 -8.73
CA THR A 462 3.56 17.10 -9.62
C THR A 462 3.98 17.05 -11.07
N ILE A 463 5.27 16.93 -11.40
CA ILE A 463 5.74 16.98 -12.81
C ILE A 463 5.98 15.57 -13.37
N LEU A 464 6.71 14.74 -12.64
CA LEU A 464 7.23 13.45 -13.14
C LEU A 464 6.36 12.23 -12.79
N GLY A 465 5.43 12.39 -11.84
CA GLY A 465 4.53 11.34 -11.38
C GLY A 465 3.27 11.19 -12.22
N GLN A 466 2.13 11.50 -11.61
CA GLN A 466 0.79 11.22 -12.16
C GLN A 466 0.51 11.83 -13.55
N PRO A 467 0.80 13.12 -13.85
CA PRO A 467 0.44 13.70 -15.13
C PRO A 467 1.23 13.11 -16.30
N PHE A 468 2.51 12.78 -16.10
CA PHE A 468 3.33 12.19 -17.15
C PHE A 468 2.79 10.81 -17.55
N ALA A 469 2.48 9.96 -16.56
CA ALA A 469 1.83 8.68 -16.83
C ALA A 469 0.46 8.86 -17.52
N ALA A 470 -0.41 9.75 -17.00
CA ALA A 470 -1.73 10.00 -17.58
C ALA A 470 -1.65 10.48 -19.04
N LEU A 471 -0.70 11.37 -19.36
CA LEU A 471 -0.44 11.86 -20.71
C LEU A 471 -0.02 10.74 -21.66
N MET A 472 0.92 9.89 -21.23
CA MET A 472 1.45 8.78 -22.06
C MET A 472 0.41 7.68 -22.31
N TYR A 473 -0.33 7.24 -21.29
CA TYR A 473 -1.41 6.24 -21.49
C TYR A 473 -2.58 6.80 -22.30
N PHE A 474 -2.92 8.08 -22.15
CA PHE A 474 -3.95 8.72 -23.00
C PHE A 474 -3.49 8.81 -24.46
N TYR A 475 -2.23 9.19 -24.71
CA TYR A 475 -1.66 9.19 -26.06
C TYR A 475 -1.67 7.79 -26.68
N ALA A 476 -1.24 6.76 -25.95
CA ALA A 476 -1.29 5.37 -26.41
C ALA A 476 -2.72 4.89 -26.73
N TRP A 477 -3.71 5.27 -25.90
CA TRP A 477 -5.13 4.99 -26.19
C TRP A 477 -5.60 5.67 -27.49
N GLN A 478 -5.27 6.95 -27.69
CA GLN A 478 -5.66 7.70 -28.88
C GLN A 478 -4.93 7.24 -30.15
N ALA A 479 -3.68 6.79 -30.04
CA ALA A 479 -2.92 6.17 -31.12
C ALA A 479 -3.49 4.79 -31.53
N LYS A 480 -4.18 4.09 -30.62
CA LYS A 480 -4.77 2.76 -30.88
C LYS A 480 -6.24 2.81 -31.33
N TYR A 481 -7.06 3.67 -30.72
CA TYR A 481 -8.53 3.71 -30.91
C TYR A 481 -9.10 5.09 -31.29
N GLY A 482 -8.26 6.13 -31.40
CA GLY A 482 -8.68 7.54 -31.34
C GLY A 482 -8.85 8.27 -32.67
N SER A 483 -8.44 9.54 -32.68
CA SER A 483 -8.26 10.35 -33.90
C SER A 483 -6.91 10.09 -34.57
N VAL A 484 -5.86 9.86 -33.77
CA VAL A 484 -4.48 9.69 -34.24
C VAL A 484 -4.33 8.45 -35.13
N SER A 485 -4.97 7.32 -34.77
CA SER A 485 -5.01 6.12 -35.63
C SER A 485 -5.62 6.40 -37.00
N ARG A 486 -6.67 7.24 -37.07
CA ARG A 486 -7.32 7.64 -38.32
C ARG A 486 -6.48 8.62 -39.14
N GLN A 487 -5.75 9.53 -38.50
CA GLN A 487 -4.79 10.40 -39.20
C GLN A 487 -3.60 9.60 -39.76
N ILE A 488 -3.08 8.62 -39.02
CA ILE A 488 -2.02 7.73 -39.50
C ILE A 488 -2.53 6.92 -40.70
N ALA A 489 -3.68 6.25 -40.58
CA ALA A 489 -4.27 5.47 -41.68
C ALA A 489 -4.57 6.31 -42.93
N TRP A 490 -5.06 7.54 -42.75
CA TRP A 490 -5.25 8.49 -43.85
C TRP A 490 -3.92 8.88 -44.50
N SER A 491 -2.89 9.19 -43.70
CA SER A 491 -1.57 9.55 -44.23
C SER A 491 -0.95 8.44 -45.08
N SER A 492 -1.03 7.18 -44.62
CA SER A 492 -0.52 6.03 -45.37
C SER A 492 -1.31 5.77 -46.65
N ALA A 493 -2.63 6.01 -46.64
CA ALA A 493 -3.49 5.89 -47.83
C ALA A 493 -3.34 7.07 -48.82
N SER A 494 -2.72 8.17 -48.38
CA SER A 494 -2.37 9.33 -49.24
C SER A 494 -0.94 9.28 -49.79
N SER A 495 -0.15 8.27 -49.41
CA SER A 495 1.23 8.02 -49.85
C SER A 495 1.37 6.78 -50.74
N SER A 496 0.25 6.26 -51.25
CA SER A 496 0.12 5.03 -52.05
C SER A 496 -0.81 5.25 -53.24
#